data_AF-A0A2I0QQ79-F1
#
_entry.id   AF-A0A2I0QQ79-F1
#
_cell.length_a   1.000
_cell.length_b   1.000
_cell.length_c   1.000
_cell.angle_alpha   90.00
_cell.angle_beta   90.00
_cell.angle_gamma   90.00
#
_symmetry.space_group_name_H-M   'P 1'
#
loop_
_entity.id
_entity.type
_entity.pdbx_description
1 polymer ?
#
loop_
_entity_poly.entity_id
_entity_poly.type
_entity_poly.pdbx_seq_one_letter_code
_entity_poly.pdbx_strand_id
1 'polypeptide(L)'
;MENKKIVAIIQARMGSTRLHGKVMKKILGKEVILHDIDRIKQIKNLDKIVIATTTKKDDDIIVETIKNYNSGIGIFRGSEDDVLDRYYKAAKEFNATVIVRITSDCPLIDPLVSDKVIETFLNNKCDYCSNCLKRTYPQGLDTEVFSFEALEKAWKEAKEDYQREHVTPYIYEHPEKFKLLNVLNDKDLSHLRWTLDTIEDFNFIDEIYKRLYKENKSFYIEDILKVLEKEPKMLEINKDIKQKLK
;
A
#
# COMPACT_ATOMS: atom_id res chain seq x y z
N MET A 1 -0.43 -9.98 -27.42
CA MET A 1 -0.91 -9.55 -26.10
C MET A 1 -0.34 -8.16 -25.90
N GLU A 2 -1.19 -7.16 -25.71
CA GLU A 2 -0.73 -5.81 -25.38
C GLU A 2 0.22 -5.90 -24.18
N ASN A 3 1.40 -5.26 -24.29
CA ASN A 3 2.42 -5.35 -23.25
C ASN A 3 1.89 -4.58 -22.02
N LYS A 4 1.35 -5.30 -21.04
CA LYS A 4 0.82 -4.69 -19.82
C LYS A 4 1.98 -4.06 -19.06
N LYS A 5 1.86 -2.76 -18.77
CA LYS A 5 2.79 -2.05 -17.88
C LYS A 5 2.20 -1.95 -16.49
N ILE A 6 2.74 -2.74 -15.57
CA ILE A 6 2.29 -2.88 -14.18
C ILE A 6 3.11 -1.95 -13.30
N VAL A 7 2.46 -0.93 -12.76
CA VAL A 7 3.11 0.11 -11.96
C VAL A 7 2.56 0.10 -10.54
N ALA A 8 3.43 -0.09 -9.56
CA ALA A 8 3.09 0.13 -8.17
C ALA A 8 3.11 1.63 -7.87
N ILE A 9 1.95 2.19 -7.53
CA ILE A 9 1.82 3.60 -7.14
C ILE A 9 1.58 3.65 -5.64
N ILE A 10 2.58 4.19 -4.93
CA ILE A 10 2.61 4.29 -3.47
C ILE A 10 2.32 5.73 -3.07
N GLN A 11 1.17 5.96 -2.44
CA GLN A 11 0.85 7.28 -1.90
C GLN A 11 1.59 7.53 -0.58
N ALA A 12 2.32 8.65 -0.50
CA ALA A 12 3.07 9.05 0.69
C ALA A 12 3.00 10.56 0.93
N ARG A 13 2.76 10.97 2.17
CA ARG A 13 2.84 12.38 2.61
C ARG A 13 3.30 12.49 4.06
N MET A 14 3.88 13.61 4.43
CA MET A 14 4.20 13.98 5.81
C MET A 14 2.94 14.25 6.63
N GLY A 15 1.91 14.81 5.98
CA GLY A 15 0.61 15.18 6.56
C GLY A 15 -0.24 13.98 6.99
N SER A 16 0.12 13.36 8.11
CA SER A 16 -0.69 12.34 8.78
C SER A 16 -1.31 12.93 10.05
N THR A 17 -2.62 12.77 10.22
CA THR A 17 -3.36 13.37 11.35
C THR A 17 -3.05 12.70 12.69
N ARG A 18 -2.80 11.39 12.70
CA ARG A 18 -2.55 10.60 13.92
C ARG A 18 -1.07 10.50 14.27
N LEU A 19 -0.19 10.48 13.27
CA LEU A 19 1.25 10.39 13.47
C LEU A 19 1.97 11.15 12.36
N HIS A 20 2.21 12.44 12.59
CA HIS A 20 2.89 13.30 11.63
C HIS A 20 4.27 12.74 11.26
N GLY A 21 4.60 12.76 9.97
CA GLY A 21 5.86 12.24 9.45
C GLY A 21 6.06 10.74 9.65
N LYS A 22 4.98 9.95 9.81
CA LYS A 22 5.07 8.49 10.03
C LYS A 22 5.95 7.77 9.00
N VAL A 23 5.84 8.16 7.73
CA VAL A 23 6.59 7.57 6.60
C VAL A 23 8.11 7.83 6.68
N MET A 24 8.52 8.85 7.45
CA MET A 24 9.90 9.26 7.66
C MET A 24 10.46 8.84 9.02
N LYS A 25 9.67 8.17 9.88
CA LYS A 25 10.20 7.56 11.09
C LYS A 25 11.19 6.47 10.74
N LYS A 26 12.11 6.17 11.66
CA LYS A 26 13.19 5.21 11.44
C LYS A 26 12.95 3.92 12.23
N ILE A 27 12.91 2.81 11.52
CA ILE A 27 12.97 1.46 12.09
C ILE A 27 14.36 0.93 11.79
N LEU A 28 15.11 0.56 12.84
CA LEU A 28 16.50 0.10 12.72
C LEU A 28 17.39 1.06 11.90
N GLY A 29 17.19 2.38 12.08
CA GLY A 29 17.97 3.43 11.42
C GLY A 29 17.55 3.80 9.99
N LYS A 30 16.57 3.08 9.42
CA LYS A 30 16.07 3.28 8.05
C LYS A 30 14.62 3.77 8.04
N GLU A 31 14.32 4.73 7.18
CA GLU A 31 13.00 5.35 7.04
C GLU A 31 11.93 4.31 6.65
N VAL A 32 10.72 4.41 7.23
CA VAL A 32 9.59 3.51 6.97
C VAL A 32 9.32 3.38 5.46
N ILE A 33 9.25 4.49 4.73
CA ILE A 33 8.98 4.47 3.29
C ILE A 33 10.05 3.67 2.51
N LEU A 34 11.30 3.65 2.98
CA LEU A 34 12.35 2.87 2.34
C LEU A 34 12.24 1.38 2.66
N HIS A 35 11.67 1.03 3.82
CA HIS A 35 11.29 -0.35 4.12
C HIS A 35 10.12 -0.82 3.25
N ASP A 36 9.10 0.02 3.07
CA ASP A 36 7.99 -0.27 2.13
C ASP A 36 8.54 -0.59 0.74
N ILE A 37 9.41 0.28 0.23
CA ILE A 37 10.03 0.14 -1.09
C ILE A 37 10.83 -1.17 -1.19
N ASP A 38 11.62 -1.51 -0.18
CA ASP A 38 12.42 -2.75 -0.20
C ASP A 38 11.57 -4.01 -0.26
N ARG A 39 10.41 -3.98 0.40
CA ARG A 39 9.46 -5.10 0.37
C ARG A 39 8.73 -5.15 -0.95
N ILE A 40 8.27 -4.01 -1.47
CA ILE A 40 7.56 -3.91 -2.75
C ILE A 40 8.48 -4.30 -3.93
N LYS A 41 9.79 -4.02 -3.86
CA LYS A 41 10.78 -4.47 -4.86
C LYS A 41 10.88 -5.99 -5.00
N GLN A 42 10.39 -6.76 -4.04
CA GLN A 42 10.41 -8.23 -4.08
C GLN A 42 9.23 -8.81 -4.87
N ILE A 43 8.23 -7.99 -5.21
CA ILE A 43 7.09 -8.37 -6.06
C ILE A 43 7.60 -8.61 -7.49
N LYS A 44 7.31 -9.79 -8.05
CA LYS A 44 7.95 -10.25 -9.30
C LYS A 44 7.44 -9.54 -10.55
N ASN A 45 6.15 -9.19 -10.56
CA ASN A 45 5.44 -8.72 -11.75
C ASN A 45 5.31 -7.19 -11.80
N LEU A 46 6.25 -6.43 -11.24
CA LEU A 46 6.25 -4.97 -11.31
C LEU A 46 7.28 -4.46 -12.33
N ASP A 47 6.83 -3.59 -13.24
CA ASP A 47 7.72 -2.89 -14.17
C ASP A 47 8.32 -1.63 -13.53
N LYS A 48 7.58 -0.99 -12.62
CA LYS A 48 7.95 0.30 -12.04
C LYS A 48 7.33 0.48 -10.66
N ILE A 49 8.09 1.12 -9.77
CA ILE A 49 7.58 1.69 -8.52
C ILE A 49 7.56 3.20 -8.66
N VAL A 50 6.46 3.82 -8.25
CA VAL A 50 6.24 5.26 -8.28
C VAL A 50 5.77 5.72 -6.90
N ILE A 51 6.44 6.72 -6.34
CA ILE A 51 5.98 7.41 -5.13
C ILE A 51 5.13 8.61 -5.56
N ALA A 52 3.85 8.60 -5.20
CA ALA A 52 2.91 9.68 -5.43
C ALA A 52 2.75 10.51 -4.15
N THR A 53 3.41 11.68 -4.12
CA THR A 53 3.42 12.60 -2.97
C THR A 53 2.83 13.97 -3.32
N THR A 54 2.77 14.91 -2.38
CA THR A 54 2.12 16.20 -2.63
C THR A 54 3.12 17.25 -3.13
N THR A 55 2.59 18.36 -3.66
CA THR A 55 3.38 19.55 -3.99
C THR A 55 3.74 20.40 -2.78
N LYS A 56 3.35 20.03 -1.55
CA LYS A 56 3.71 20.77 -0.34
C LYS A 56 5.20 20.66 -0.05
N LYS A 57 5.78 21.75 0.46
CA LYS A 57 7.19 21.82 0.86
C LYS A 57 7.57 20.76 1.90
N ASP A 58 6.67 20.44 2.82
CA ASP A 58 6.91 19.42 3.85
C ASP A 58 7.23 18.06 3.22
N ASP A 59 6.70 17.75 2.04
CA ASP A 59 6.95 16.50 1.32
C ASP A 59 8.25 16.49 0.50
N ASP A 60 9.01 17.60 0.46
CA ASP A 60 10.31 17.67 -0.22
C ASP A 60 11.29 16.64 0.36
N ILE A 61 11.23 16.41 1.68
CA ILE A 61 12.08 15.42 2.36
C ILE A 61 11.82 13.99 1.87
N ILE A 62 10.57 13.67 1.51
CA ILE A 62 10.23 12.37 0.92
C ILE A 62 10.94 12.24 -0.43
N VAL A 63 10.81 13.26 -1.29
CA VAL A 63 11.41 13.28 -2.62
C VAL A 63 12.93 13.14 -2.54
N GLU A 64 13.59 13.90 -1.67
CA GLU A 64 15.04 13.85 -1.45
C GLU A 64 15.48 12.47 -0.96
N THR A 65 14.78 11.91 0.03
CA THR A 65 15.06 10.58 0.58
C THR A 65 14.99 9.51 -0.50
N ILE A 66 13.96 9.53 -1.35
CA ILE A 66 13.81 8.56 -2.44
C ILE A 66 14.90 8.73 -3.50
N LYS A 67 15.21 9.96 -3.92
CA LYS A 67 16.25 10.22 -4.91
C LYS A 67 17.63 9.78 -4.44
N ASN A 68 17.97 10.03 -3.18
CA ASN A 68 19.22 9.61 -2.57
C ASN A 68 19.27 8.08 -2.40
N TYR A 69 18.13 7.43 -2.18
CA TYR A 69 18.06 5.99 -2.02
C TYR A 69 18.18 5.24 -3.35
N ASN A 70 17.41 5.63 -4.37
CA ASN A 70 17.38 4.95 -5.66
C ASN A 70 16.76 5.85 -6.74
N SER A 71 17.57 6.29 -7.70
CA SER A 71 17.15 7.14 -8.83
C SER A 71 16.23 6.45 -9.84
N GLY A 72 16.07 5.13 -9.78
CA GLY A 72 15.16 4.36 -10.64
C GLY A 72 13.70 4.42 -10.21
N ILE A 73 13.41 4.85 -8.98
CA ILE A 73 12.05 4.97 -8.45
C ILE A 73 11.41 6.24 -9.04
N GLY A 74 10.22 6.07 -9.63
CA GLY A 74 9.45 7.20 -10.15
C GLY A 74 8.92 8.07 -9.01
N ILE A 75 8.82 9.37 -9.24
CA ILE A 75 8.24 10.30 -8.27
C ILE A 75 7.24 11.16 -9.01
N PHE A 76 6.00 11.19 -8.51
CA PHE A 76 4.95 12.08 -8.97
C PHE A 76 4.53 13.00 -7.83
N ARG A 77 4.35 14.30 -8.12
CA ARG A 77 3.85 15.28 -7.16
C ARG A 77 2.52 15.84 -7.63
N GLY A 78 1.49 15.79 -6.79
CA GLY A 78 0.15 16.26 -7.15
C GLY A 78 -0.61 16.92 -6.00
N SER A 79 -1.91 17.11 -6.19
CA SER A 79 -2.84 17.63 -5.18
C SER A 79 -2.76 16.80 -3.91
N GLU A 80 -2.85 17.42 -2.73
CA GLU A 80 -2.96 16.68 -1.48
C GLU A 80 -4.35 16.10 -1.26
N ASP A 81 -5.37 16.94 -1.49
CA ASP A 81 -6.78 16.67 -1.17
C ASP A 81 -7.47 15.81 -2.23
N ASP A 82 -6.89 15.74 -3.43
CA ASP A 82 -7.41 14.95 -4.55
C ASP A 82 -6.43 13.83 -4.89
N VAL A 83 -6.53 12.74 -4.12
CA VAL A 83 -5.65 11.58 -4.24
C VAL A 83 -5.96 10.83 -5.54
N LEU A 84 -7.22 10.74 -5.95
CA LEU A 84 -7.65 10.11 -7.19
C LEU A 84 -7.02 10.80 -8.42
N ASP A 85 -7.04 12.13 -8.49
CA ASP A 85 -6.33 12.88 -9.55
C ASP A 85 -4.82 12.65 -9.52
N ARG A 86 -4.24 12.62 -8.32
CA ARG A 86 -2.82 12.31 -8.16
C ARG A 86 -2.47 10.92 -8.69
N TYR A 87 -3.30 9.91 -8.44
CA TYR A 87 -3.14 8.56 -9.00
C TYR A 87 -3.32 8.55 -10.53
N TYR A 88 -4.37 9.19 -11.05
CA TYR A 88 -4.63 9.25 -12.49
C TYR A 88 -3.46 9.88 -13.25
N LYS A 89 -2.98 11.05 -12.80
CA LYS A 89 -1.87 11.76 -13.44
C LYS A 89 -0.55 10.99 -13.30
N ALA A 90 -0.28 10.38 -12.14
CA ALA A 90 0.89 9.50 -11.99
C ALA A 90 0.84 8.31 -12.94
N ALA A 91 -0.29 7.60 -13.00
CA ALA A 91 -0.47 6.46 -13.90
C ALA A 91 -0.27 6.87 -15.37
N LYS A 92 -0.80 8.02 -15.77
CA LYS A 92 -0.62 8.57 -17.12
C LYS A 92 0.83 8.94 -17.42
N GLU A 93 1.51 9.64 -16.53
CA GLU A 93 2.92 10.03 -16.69
C GLU A 93 3.85 8.81 -16.83
N PHE A 94 3.59 7.77 -16.05
CA PHE A 94 4.37 6.54 -16.07
C PHE A 94 3.84 5.49 -17.06
N ASN A 95 2.86 5.83 -17.91
CA ASN A 95 2.24 4.94 -18.91
C ASN A 95 1.74 3.60 -18.32
N ALA A 96 1.23 3.62 -17.09
CA ALA A 96 0.71 2.44 -16.43
C ALA A 96 -0.58 1.98 -17.14
N THR A 97 -0.65 0.70 -17.51
CA THR A 97 -1.91 0.08 -17.97
C THR A 97 -2.58 -0.70 -16.84
N VAL A 98 -1.78 -1.13 -15.85
CA VAL A 98 -2.24 -1.78 -14.61
C VAL A 98 -1.60 -1.06 -13.45
N ILE A 99 -2.41 -0.67 -12.48
CA ILE A 99 -1.97 0.03 -11.28
C ILE A 99 -2.05 -0.94 -10.10
N VAL A 100 -0.97 -1.03 -9.34
CA VAL A 100 -0.93 -1.70 -8.04
C VAL A 100 -0.88 -0.61 -6.97
N ARG A 101 -1.99 -0.41 -6.27
CA ARG A 101 -2.09 0.54 -5.15
C ARG A 101 -1.66 -0.15 -3.86
N ILE A 102 -0.64 0.41 -3.24
CA ILE A 102 -0.15 0.09 -1.89
C ILE A 102 0.05 1.43 -1.17
N THR A 103 -0.24 1.50 0.12
CA THR A 103 -0.05 2.73 0.92
C THR A 103 1.30 2.71 1.65
N SER A 104 1.92 3.87 1.84
CA SER A 104 3.26 4.00 2.48
C SER A 104 3.23 3.90 4.02
N ASP A 105 2.19 3.28 4.56
CA ASP A 105 1.99 3.05 5.99
C ASP A 105 1.82 1.55 6.27
N CYS A 106 2.41 0.73 5.41
CA CYS A 106 2.34 -0.71 5.43
C CYS A 106 3.75 -1.33 5.41
N PRO A 107 4.64 -1.01 6.38
CA PRO A 107 6.02 -1.53 6.38
C PRO A 107 6.10 -3.05 6.52
N LEU A 108 5.01 -3.73 6.87
CA LEU A 108 4.95 -5.19 6.91
C LEU A 108 4.35 -5.79 5.64
N ILE A 109 4.06 -5.01 4.59
CA ILE A 109 3.46 -5.46 3.32
C ILE A 109 4.14 -6.73 2.82
N ASP A 110 3.36 -7.75 2.49
CA ASP A 110 3.91 -9.04 2.07
C ASP A 110 3.96 -9.09 0.53
N PRO A 111 5.15 -9.19 -0.07
CA PRO A 111 5.27 -9.26 -1.52
C PRO A 111 4.62 -10.52 -2.10
N LEU A 112 4.55 -11.64 -1.37
CA LEU A 112 3.90 -12.87 -1.84
C LEU A 112 2.37 -12.72 -1.88
N VAL A 113 1.80 -12.01 -0.90
CA VAL A 113 0.38 -11.66 -0.91
C VAL A 113 0.09 -10.71 -2.07
N SER A 114 0.94 -9.71 -2.28
CA SER A 114 0.80 -8.74 -3.38
C SER A 114 0.90 -9.43 -4.73
N ASP A 115 1.86 -10.34 -4.92
CA ASP A 115 2.01 -11.18 -6.12
C ASP A 115 0.73 -11.99 -6.37
N LYS A 116 0.14 -12.61 -5.35
CA LYS A 116 -1.12 -13.38 -5.49
C LYS A 116 -2.27 -12.52 -6.02
N VAL A 117 -2.38 -11.27 -5.54
CA VAL A 117 -3.41 -10.32 -6.03
C VAL A 117 -3.15 -9.92 -7.47
N ILE A 118 -1.90 -9.58 -7.81
CA ILE A 118 -1.50 -9.22 -9.18
C ILE A 118 -1.74 -10.38 -10.14
N GLU A 119 -1.30 -11.59 -9.81
CA GLU A 119 -1.49 -12.77 -10.65
C GLU A 119 -2.97 -13.09 -10.85
N THR A 120 -3.79 -12.98 -9.79
CA THR A 120 -5.24 -13.14 -9.89
C THR A 120 -5.84 -12.12 -10.85
N PHE A 121 -5.45 -10.85 -10.75
CA PHE A 121 -5.87 -9.82 -11.70
C PHE A 121 -5.44 -10.13 -13.14
N LEU A 122 -4.19 -10.55 -13.35
CA LEU A 122 -3.64 -10.81 -14.69
C LEU A 122 -4.28 -12.02 -15.37
N ASN A 123 -4.62 -13.05 -14.59
CA ASN A 123 -5.20 -14.31 -15.07
C ASN A 123 -6.72 -14.26 -15.27
N ASN A 124 -7.38 -13.18 -14.84
CA ASN A 124 -8.83 -13.03 -14.94
C ASN A 124 -9.21 -11.79 -15.73
N LYS A 125 -10.38 -11.83 -16.38
CA LYS A 125 -10.96 -10.64 -17.04
C LYS A 125 -11.73 -9.81 -16.02
N CYS A 126 -11.02 -9.02 -15.22
CA CYS A 126 -11.58 -8.11 -14.21
C CYS A 126 -11.02 -6.69 -14.36
N ASP A 127 -11.73 -5.72 -13.79
CA ASP A 127 -11.35 -4.30 -13.79
C ASP A 127 -10.64 -3.91 -12.49
N TYR A 128 -10.94 -4.63 -11.41
CA TYR A 128 -10.39 -4.43 -10.08
C TYR A 128 -10.27 -5.77 -9.32
N CYS A 129 -9.13 -5.98 -8.68
CA CYS A 129 -8.87 -7.12 -7.80
C CYS A 129 -8.18 -6.64 -6.53
N SER A 130 -8.63 -7.08 -5.37
CA SER A 130 -7.95 -6.75 -4.11
C SER A 130 -8.08 -7.83 -3.07
N ASN A 131 -7.33 -7.71 -1.98
CA ASN A 131 -7.49 -8.54 -0.79
C ASN A 131 -8.27 -7.83 0.35
N CYS A 132 -8.89 -6.68 0.04
CA CYS A 132 -9.51 -5.81 1.03
C CYS A 132 -11.01 -5.54 0.80
N LEU A 133 -11.64 -6.00 -0.30
CA LEU A 133 -13.11 -5.95 -0.44
C LEU A 133 -13.79 -6.76 0.66
N LYS A 134 -13.30 -7.99 0.84
CA LYS A 134 -13.55 -8.80 2.03
C LYS A 134 -12.21 -9.17 2.63
N ARG A 135 -11.91 -8.54 3.77
CA ARG A 135 -10.64 -8.70 4.47
C ARG A 135 -10.57 -10.04 5.20
N THR A 136 -9.55 -10.81 4.90
CA THR A 136 -9.11 -12.00 5.66
C THR A 136 -7.61 -11.97 5.97
N TYR A 137 -6.88 -11.02 5.38
CA TYR A 137 -5.48 -10.74 5.70
C TYR A 137 -5.40 -9.72 6.84
N PRO A 138 -4.29 -9.68 7.60
CA PRO A 138 -4.00 -8.59 8.52
C PRO A 138 -4.14 -7.23 7.85
N GLN A 139 -4.65 -6.26 8.59
CA GLN A 139 -4.66 -4.88 8.12
C GLN A 139 -3.23 -4.39 7.92
N GLY A 140 -2.92 -3.78 6.78
CA GLY A 140 -1.55 -3.37 6.43
C GLY A 140 -0.85 -4.33 5.47
N LEU A 141 -1.52 -5.39 5.04
CA LEU A 141 -1.11 -6.20 3.88
C LEU A 141 -1.95 -5.87 2.63
N ASP A 142 -2.57 -4.70 2.63
CA ASP A 142 -3.57 -4.30 1.65
C ASP A 142 -2.93 -4.11 0.28
N THR A 143 -3.50 -4.78 -0.73
CA THR A 143 -3.10 -4.62 -2.12
C THR A 143 -4.33 -4.54 -2.98
N GLU A 144 -4.41 -3.50 -3.80
CA GLU A 144 -5.46 -3.31 -4.78
C GLU A 144 -4.82 -3.18 -6.17
N VAL A 145 -5.36 -3.90 -7.14
CA VAL A 145 -4.89 -3.93 -8.51
C VAL A 145 -6.06 -3.57 -9.43
N PHE A 146 -5.88 -2.59 -10.30
CA PHE A 146 -6.94 -2.15 -11.20
C PHE A 146 -6.36 -1.66 -12.53
N SER A 147 -7.21 -1.69 -13.56
CA SER A 147 -6.83 -1.21 -14.88
C SER A 147 -6.78 0.33 -14.95
N PHE A 148 -5.98 0.85 -15.87
CA PHE A 148 -5.98 2.29 -16.14
C PHE A 148 -7.35 2.79 -16.60
N GLU A 149 -8.09 1.98 -17.36
CA GLU A 149 -9.44 2.29 -17.81
C GLU A 149 -10.41 2.44 -16.63
N ALA A 150 -10.31 1.56 -15.63
CA ALA A 150 -11.11 1.65 -14.42
C ALA A 150 -10.77 2.92 -13.61
N LEU A 151 -9.47 3.22 -13.47
CA LEU A 151 -9.00 4.45 -12.83
C LEU A 151 -9.49 5.70 -13.55
N GLU A 152 -9.40 5.75 -14.89
CA GLU A 152 -9.84 6.89 -15.67
C GLU A 152 -11.36 7.11 -15.56
N LYS A 153 -12.14 6.02 -15.59
CA LYS A 153 -13.59 6.10 -15.41
C LYS A 153 -13.95 6.63 -14.01
N ALA A 154 -13.29 6.12 -12.98
CA ALA A 154 -13.45 6.63 -11.62
C ALA A 154 -13.06 8.11 -11.53
N TRP A 155 -11.91 8.51 -12.10
CA TRP A 155 -11.46 9.90 -12.11
C TRP A 155 -12.45 10.85 -12.79
N LYS A 156 -13.12 10.42 -13.87
CA LYS A 156 -14.14 11.22 -14.59
C LYS A 156 -15.47 11.31 -13.85
N GLU A 157 -15.89 10.22 -13.19
CA GLU A 157 -17.27 10.08 -12.70
C GLU A 157 -17.43 10.24 -11.18
N ALA A 158 -16.36 10.05 -10.39
CA ALA A 158 -16.40 10.19 -8.93
C ALA A 158 -16.63 11.65 -8.52
N LYS A 159 -17.64 11.88 -7.69
CA LYS A 159 -18.05 13.23 -7.25
C LYS A 159 -17.94 13.42 -5.75
N GLU A 160 -17.86 12.34 -4.98
CA GLU A 160 -17.81 12.40 -3.53
C GLU A 160 -16.38 12.57 -3.04
N ASP A 161 -16.18 13.38 -2.00
CA ASP A 161 -14.85 13.64 -1.43
C ASP A 161 -14.17 12.34 -0.96
N TYR A 162 -14.94 11.43 -0.36
CA TYR A 162 -14.46 10.12 0.07
C TYR A 162 -13.90 9.30 -1.11
N GLN A 163 -14.62 9.25 -2.24
CA GLN A 163 -14.17 8.56 -3.45
C GLN A 163 -12.86 9.17 -4.00
N ARG A 164 -12.72 10.49 -3.90
CA ARG A 164 -11.58 11.25 -4.40
C ARG A 164 -10.36 11.16 -3.46
N GLU A 165 -10.57 11.04 -2.15
CA GLU A 165 -9.51 10.83 -1.15
C GLU A 165 -8.99 9.38 -1.16
N HIS A 166 -9.87 8.40 -1.37
CA HIS A 166 -9.54 6.97 -1.22
C HIS A 166 -9.30 6.22 -2.53
N VAL A 167 -9.41 6.90 -3.68
CA VAL A 167 -9.06 6.43 -5.05
C VAL A 167 -10.00 5.37 -5.60
N THR A 168 -10.13 4.24 -4.93
CA THR A 168 -10.86 3.06 -5.39
C THR A 168 -12.33 2.95 -4.98
N PRO A 169 -12.92 3.76 -4.06
CA PRO A 169 -14.31 3.58 -3.67
C PRO A 169 -15.32 3.60 -4.80
N TYR A 170 -15.18 4.55 -5.73
CA TYR A 170 -16.05 4.59 -6.90
C TYR A 170 -16.02 3.29 -7.71
N ILE A 171 -14.89 2.58 -7.74
CA ILE A 171 -14.78 1.33 -8.50
C ILE A 171 -15.58 0.22 -7.80
N TYR A 172 -15.43 0.05 -6.49
CA TYR A 172 -16.08 -1.05 -5.79
C TYR A 172 -17.54 -0.77 -5.36
N GLU A 173 -17.93 0.50 -5.28
CA GLU A 173 -19.32 0.93 -5.01
C GLU A 173 -20.24 0.75 -6.23
N HIS A 174 -19.64 0.57 -7.41
CA HIS A 174 -20.35 0.43 -8.69
C HIS A 174 -20.10 -0.94 -9.35
N PRO A 175 -20.46 -2.09 -8.73
CA PRO A 175 -20.27 -3.42 -9.30
C PRO A 175 -21.08 -3.65 -10.59
N GLU A 176 -22.08 -2.83 -10.87
CA GLU A 176 -22.79 -2.80 -12.15
C GLU A 176 -21.94 -2.24 -13.30
N LYS A 177 -20.89 -1.47 -12.98
CA LYS A 177 -19.96 -0.84 -13.94
C LYS A 177 -18.61 -1.54 -14.03
N PHE A 178 -18.21 -2.28 -13.00
CA PHE A 178 -16.87 -2.84 -12.85
C PHE A 178 -16.90 -4.31 -12.43
N LYS A 179 -16.03 -5.11 -13.02
CA LYS A 179 -15.81 -6.51 -12.62
C LYS A 179 -14.83 -6.57 -11.47
N LEU A 180 -15.32 -6.94 -10.29
CA LEU A 180 -14.58 -6.99 -9.05
C LEU A 180 -14.18 -8.43 -8.70
N LEU A 181 -12.94 -8.63 -8.24
CA LEU A 181 -12.47 -9.88 -7.65
C LEU A 181 -11.86 -9.63 -6.28
N ASN A 182 -12.08 -10.57 -5.35
CA ASN A 182 -11.46 -10.53 -4.03
C ASN A 182 -10.56 -11.75 -3.81
N VAL A 183 -9.35 -11.52 -3.33
CA VAL A 183 -8.37 -12.56 -2.96
C VAL A 183 -8.44 -12.79 -1.46
N LEU A 184 -8.91 -13.97 -1.08
CA LEU A 184 -8.99 -14.38 0.31
C LEU A 184 -7.72 -15.12 0.75
N ASN A 185 -7.47 -15.03 2.05
CA ASN A 185 -6.57 -15.90 2.78
C ASN A 185 -7.34 -17.13 3.26
N ASP A 186 -6.68 -18.27 3.36
CA ASP A 186 -7.33 -19.52 3.78
C ASP A 186 -7.77 -19.46 5.26
N LYS A 187 -7.08 -18.66 6.07
CA LYS A 187 -7.42 -18.36 7.46
C LYS A 187 -7.85 -16.92 7.62
N ASP A 188 -8.85 -16.66 8.46
CA ASP A 188 -9.22 -15.29 8.79
C ASP A 188 -8.26 -14.68 9.83
N LEU A 189 -7.38 -13.82 9.33
CA LEU A 189 -6.40 -13.05 10.09
C LEU A 189 -6.75 -11.55 10.13
N SER A 190 -7.99 -11.19 9.77
CA SER A 190 -8.43 -9.79 9.69
C SER A 190 -8.44 -9.07 11.04
N HIS A 191 -8.40 -9.81 12.15
CA HIS A 191 -8.29 -9.29 13.50
C HIS A 191 -6.89 -8.74 13.82
N LEU A 192 -5.88 -9.01 13.00
CA LEU A 192 -4.51 -8.52 13.18
C LEU A 192 -4.32 -7.13 12.53
N ARG A 193 -3.63 -6.23 13.24
CA ARG A 193 -3.36 -4.86 12.80
C ARG A 193 -1.86 -4.60 12.63
N TRP A 194 -1.41 -4.52 11.37
CA TRP A 194 -0.01 -4.36 10.98
C TRP A 194 0.25 -3.07 10.16
N THR A 195 -0.73 -2.17 10.08
CA THR A 195 -0.59 -0.84 9.49
C THR A 195 0.05 0.14 10.49
N LEU A 196 0.70 1.18 9.98
CA LEU A 196 1.33 2.25 10.75
C LEU A 196 0.43 3.49 10.78
N ASP A 197 -0.31 3.73 11.85
CA ASP A 197 -1.03 4.99 12.02
C ASP A 197 -0.78 5.70 13.33
N THR A 198 -0.50 4.94 14.39
CA THR A 198 -0.25 5.45 15.74
C THR A 198 1.15 5.09 16.23
N ILE A 199 1.52 5.60 17.40
CA ILE A 199 2.80 5.24 18.00
C ILE A 199 2.80 3.78 18.48
N GLU A 200 1.65 3.25 18.90
CA GLU A 200 1.45 1.85 19.25
C GLU A 200 1.69 0.93 18.04
N ASP A 201 1.12 1.30 16.89
CA ASP A 201 1.40 0.60 15.62
C ASP A 201 2.89 0.61 15.30
N PHE A 202 3.55 1.78 15.43
CA PHE A 202 4.98 1.91 15.22
C PHE A 202 5.79 0.99 16.14
N ASN A 203 5.45 0.94 17.43
CA ASN A 203 6.13 0.10 18.41
C ASN A 203 5.96 -1.39 18.08
N PHE A 204 4.76 -1.80 17.67
CA PHE A 204 4.52 -3.17 17.23
C PHE A 204 5.41 -3.54 16.03
N ILE A 205 5.41 -2.69 15.00
CA ILE A 205 6.20 -2.88 13.79
C ILE A 205 7.70 -2.91 14.11
N ASP A 206 8.20 -1.99 14.93
CA ASP A 206 9.61 -1.93 15.33
C ASP A 206 10.06 -3.22 16.05
N GLU A 207 9.21 -3.78 16.91
CA GLU A 207 9.48 -5.06 17.58
C GLU A 207 9.51 -6.25 16.62
N ILE A 208 8.65 -6.27 15.59
CA ILE A 208 8.71 -7.27 14.51
C ILE A 208 10.03 -7.15 13.73
N TYR A 209 10.40 -5.94 13.32
CA TYR A 209 11.64 -5.69 12.59
C TYR A 209 12.89 -6.07 13.40
N LYS A 210 12.94 -5.74 14.70
CA LYS A 210 14.06 -6.12 15.58
C LYS A 210 14.31 -7.62 15.62
N ARG A 211 13.26 -8.43 15.51
CA ARG A 211 13.31 -9.90 15.54
C ARG A 211 13.64 -10.50 14.18
N LEU A 212 12.97 -10.05 13.12
CA LEU A 212 13.05 -10.72 11.81
C LEU A 212 14.12 -10.11 10.89
N TYR A 213 14.30 -8.80 10.92
CA TYR A 213 15.09 -8.10 9.89
C TYR A 213 16.60 -8.30 10.01
N LYS A 214 17.10 -8.65 11.21
CA LYS A 214 18.54 -8.90 11.45
C LYS A 214 19.02 -10.19 10.78
N GLU A 215 18.21 -11.25 10.86
CA GLU A 215 18.55 -12.57 10.34
C GLU A 215 18.21 -12.69 8.86
N ASN A 216 17.08 -12.12 8.45
CA ASN A 216 16.63 -12.14 7.08
C ASN A 216 15.94 -10.82 6.72
N LYS A 217 16.50 -10.09 5.74
CA LYS A 217 15.88 -8.85 5.23
C LYS A 217 14.57 -9.10 4.50
N SER A 218 14.27 -10.34 4.15
CA SER A 218 13.05 -10.77 3.45
C SER A 218 12.26 -11.75 4.33
N PHE A 219 11.31 -11.23 5.08
CA PHE A 219 10.40 -12.03 5.93
C PHE A 219 8.94 -11.81 5.51
N TYR A 220 8.10 -12.81 5.73
CA TYR A 220 6.72 -12.86 5.22
C TYR A 220 5.71 -13.06 6.35
N ILE A 221 4.42 -13.11 6.00
CA ILE A 221 3.30 -13.28 6.92
C ILE A 221 3.53 -14.45 7.90
N GLU A 222 4.02 -15.59 7.40
CA GLU A 222 4.28 -16.78 8.22
C GLU A 222 5.40 -16.58 9.25
N ASP A 223 6.41 -15.76 8.94
CA ASP A 223 7.49 -15.46 9.87
C ASP A 223 7.01 -14.54 11.00
N ILE A 224 6.15 -13.58 10.67
CA ILE A 224 5.50 -12.70 11.65
C ILE A 224 4.57 -13.53 12.55
N LEU A 225 3.75 -14.42 11.98
CA LEU A 225 2.86 -15.28 12.76
C LEU A 225 3.64 -16.19 13.73
N LYS A 226 4.78 -16.76 13.32
CA LYS A 226 5.66 -17.53 14.23
C LYS A 226 6.22 -16.71 15.38
N VAL A 227 6.50 -15.42 15.16
CA VAL A 227 6.91 -14.51 16.23
C VAL A 227 5.75 -14.29 17.20
N LEU A 228 4.55 -14.02 16.69
CA LEU A 228 3.36 -13.78 17.52
C LEU A 228 2.93 -15.02 18.30
N GLU A 229 3.12 -16.22 17.75
CA GLU A 229 2.88 -17.48 18.46
C GLU A 229 3.84 -17.66 19.64
N LYS A 230 5.12 -17.30 19.47
CA LYS A 230 6.14 -17.37 20.53
C LYS A 230 5.99 -16.26 21.57
N GLU A 231 5.52 -15.09 21.15
CA GLU A 231 5.42 -13.88 21.97
C GLU A 231 4.03 -13.24 21.88
N PRO A 232 2.97 -13.92 22.37
CA PRO A 232 1.58 -13.46 22.18
C PRO A 232 1.29 -12.11 22.83
N LYS A 233 2.09 -11.67 23.81
CA LYS A 233 2.02 -10.34 24.42
C LYS A 233 2.20 -9.21 23.41
N MET A 234 2.84 -9.46 22.26
CA MET A 234 2.97 -8.45 21.20
C MET A 234 1.63 -8.05 20.59
N LEU A 235 0.63 -8.95 20.60
CA LEU A 235 -0.72 -8.64 20.11
C LEU A 235 -1.39 -7.55 20.94
N GLU A 236 -0.97 -7.37 22.19
CA GLU A 236 -1.54 -6.38 23.10
C GLU A 236 -1.07 -4.95 22.79
N ILE A 237 0.00 -4.78 22.01
CA ILE A 237 0.64 -3.47 21.79
C ILE A 237 -0.34 -2.49 21.12
N ASN A 238 -1.10 -2.95 20.12
CA ASN A 238 -2.02 -2.12 19.36
C ASN A 238 -3.45 -2.69 19.27
N LYS A 239 -3.81 -3.67 20.12
CA LYS A 239 -5.15 -4.31 20.10
C LYS A 239 -6.31 -3.32 20.26
N ASP A 240 -6.12 -2.28 21.07
CA ASP A 240 -7.18 -1.34 21.45
C ASP A 240 -7.31 -0.19 20.45
N ILE A 241 -6.45 -0.15 19.43
CA ILE A 241 -6.46 0.86 18.39
C ILE A 241 -7.61 0.57 17.42
N LYS A 242 -8.69 1.32 17.57
CA LYS A 242 -9.80 1.30 16.61
C LYS A 242 -9.40 2.04 15.34
N GLN A 243 -9.56 1.37 14.19
CA GLN A 243 -9.49 2.04 12.90
C GLN A 243 -10.62 3.06 12.83
N LYS A 244 -10.29 4.35 12.70
CA LYS A 244 -11.29 5.32 12.25
C LYS A 244 -11.44 5.13 10.74
N LEU A 245 -12.65 4.81 10.31
CA LEU A 245 -13.06 5.06 8.93
C LEU A 245 -12.98 6.59 8.77
N LYS A 246 -12.15 7.03 7.83
CA LYS A 246 -12.17 8.42 7.39
C LYS A 246 -13.38 8.61 6.49
#